data_AF-A0A7S4D6B1-F1
#
_entry.id   AF-A0A7S4D6B1-F1
#
_cell.length_a   1.000
_cell.length_b   1.000
_cell.length_c   1.000
_cell.angle_alpha   90.00
_cell.angle_beta   90.00
_cell.angle_gamma   90.00
#
_symmetry.space_group_name_H-M   'P 1'
#
loop_
_entity.id
_entity.type
_entity.pdbx_description
1 polymer ?
#
loop_
_entity_poly.entity_id
_entity_poly.type
_entity_poly.pdbx_seq_one_letter_code
_entity_poly.pdbx_strand_id
1 'polypeptide(L)'
;MAFMRVISFLALLVALACVHTNAFKAPTPPQVVRSTSKLMMSTPAKPAEVSWLSPEFDMDDYKERARVIKRTVYDHEDWRRHRSSKRYLRNLSTLADSEIFRSLRNQLLAVTGVATFIVTYNALIGTGFDTDFGMHIGKLAVKPLPFSICTGSLSLLLAFRTNDAYSRWAEARKIWGSTIQRCFDLVRSGLTYMEQGDMTDEEFANLKKELTLRTIAYARVQKGHFRDGPEEAAILKAELAELLGEEEAERICSAAHKPCRVIQDLSELIRAANLTDMKRQILDNSVAAFCDTVGASERIFKTPVPLVYTRHTSRFMSLWLLLLPMALYRELGTVSDQLLTIPTSAIIAFFLLGIEELGIQV
;
A
#
# COMPACT_ATOMS: atom_id res chain seq x y z
N MET A 1 -10.96 -35.21 -26.16
CA MET A 1 -12.15 -35.04 -25.28
C MET A 1 -11.81 -34.66 -23.83
N ALA A 2 -10.83 -35.29 -23.16
CA ALA A 2 -10.44 -34.88 -21.79
C ALA A 2 -9.85 -33.46 -21.70
N PHE A 3 -9.15 -33.00 -22.74
CA PHE A 3 -8.50 -31.69 -22.81
C PHE A 3 -9.48 -30.52 -22.99
N MET A 4 -10.52 -30.68 -23.83
CA MET A 4 -11.63 -29.72 -23.93
C MET A 4 -12.41 -29.60 -22.62
N ARG A 5 -12.47 -30.65 -21.79
CA ARG A 5 -13.10 -30.59 -20.47
C ARG A 5 -12.27 -29.77 -19.48
N VAL A 6 -10.95 -29.81 -19.54
CA VAL A 6 -10.08 -28.99 -18.66
C VAL A 6 -10.11 -27.51 -19.04
N ILE A 7 -10.13 -27.20 -20.34
CA ILE A 7 -10.24 -25.82 -20.85
C ILE A 7 -11.64 -25.26 -20.60
N SER A 8 -12.69 -26.07 -20.82
CA SER A 8 -14.04 -25.70 -20.42
C SER A 8 -14.12 -25.52 -18.91
N PHE A 9 -13.44 -26.35 -18.10
CA PHE A 9 -13.43 -26.20 -16.64
C PHE A 9 -12.67 -24.94 -16.18
N LEU A 10 -11.57 -24.56 -16.82
CA LEU A 10 -10.81 -23.33 -16.52
C LEU A 10 -11.52 -22.07 -17.01
N ALA A 11 -12.09 -22.09 -18.23
CA ALA A 11 -12.90 -21.00 -18.76
C ALA A 11 -14.22 -20.84 -18.01
N LEU A 12 -14.85 -21.96 -17.60
CA LEU A 12 -16.02 -21.99 -16.72
C LEU A 12 -15.63 -21.60 -15.28
N LEU A 13 -14.43 -21.87 -14.79
CA LEU A 13 -13.95 -21.35 -13.49
C LEU A 13 -13.70 -19.85 -13.53
N VAL A 14 -13.17 -19.31 -14.63
CA VAL A 14 -12.98 -17.87 -14.83
C VAL A 14 -14.33 -17.17 -15.06
N ALA A 15 -15.24 -17.77 -15.81
CA ALA A 15 -16.59 -17.26 -16.04
C ALA A 15 -17.50 -17.42 -14.80
N LEU A 16 -17.42 -18.53 -14.06
CA LEU A 16 -18.08 -18.69 -12.76
C LEU A 16 -17.45 -17.76 -11.72
N ALA A 17 -16.15 -17.51 -11.71
CA ALA A 17 -15.57 -16.47 -10.84
C ALA A 17 -16.13 -15.07 -11.18
N CYS A 18 -16.53 -14.83 -12.43
CA CYS A 18 -17.19 -13.59 -12.86
C CYS A 18 -18.72 -13.56 -12.61
N VAL A 19 -19.39 -14.72 -12.48
CA VAL A 19 -20.86 -14.83 -12.37
C VAL A 19 -21.33 -15.29 -10.97
N HIS A 20 -20.50 -15.95 -10.17
CA HIS A 20 -20.81 -16.44 -8.81
C HIS A 20 -20.43 -15.48 -7.67
N THR A 21 -20.17 -14.21 -7.98
CA THR A 21 -19.98 -13.17 -6.95
C THR A 21 -21.21 -12.92 -6.08
N ASN A 22 -22.35 -13.57 -6.35
CA ASN A 22 -23.58 -13.50 -5.54
C ASN A 22 -23.90 -14.75 -4.69
N ALA A 23 -23.13 -15.85 -4.73
CA ALA A 23 -23.59 -17.13 -4.15
C ALA A 23 -22.66 -17.85 -3.15
N PHE A 24 -21.44 -17.37 -2.89
CA PHE A 24 -20.60 -17.94 -1.82
C PHE A 24 -19.99 -16.85 -0.94
N LYS A 25 -20.75 -16.44 0.09
CA LYS A 25 -20.14 -15.90 1.31
C LYS A 25 -19.35 -17.04 1.95
N ALA A 26 -18.06 -17.15 1.64
CA ALA A 26 -17.15 -17.85 2.54
C ALA A 26 -17.33 -17.22 3.93
N PRO A 27 -17.49 -18.00 5.01
CA PRO A 27 -17.60 -17.43 6.34
C PRO A 27 -16.35 -16.58 6.55
N THR A 28 -16.53 -15.27 6.70
CA THR A 28 -15.51 -14.43 7.30
C THR A 28 -15.16 -15.12 8.61
N PRO A 29 -13.93 -15.63 8.79
CA PRO A 29 -13.54 -16.15 10.11
C PRO A 29 -13.80 -15.01 11.09
N PRO A 30 -14.28 -15.30 12.31
CA PRO A 30 -14.58 -14.26 13.28
C PRO A 30 -13.35 -13.36 13.33
N GLN A 31 -13.53 -12.08 12.96
CA GLN A 31 -12.56 -11.09 13.39
C GLN A 31 -12.63 -11.20 14.89
N VAL A 32 -11.59 -11.78 15.46
CA VAL A 32 -11.44 -11.87 16.89
C VAL A 32 -11.27 -10.42 17.34
N VAL A 33 -12.40 -9.79 17.63
CA VAL A 33 -12.47 -8.53 18.38
C VAL A 33 -11.98 -8.91 19.76
N ARG A 34 -10.67 -8.88 19.97
CA ARG A 34 -10.07 -9.07 21.29
C ARG A 34 -9.64 -7.72 21.82
N SER A 35 -10.45 -7.26 22.75
CA SER A 35 -10.20 -6.26 23.78
C SER A 35 -8.73 -6.23 24.22
N THR A 36 -7.99 -5.21 23.77
CA THR A 36 -6.73 -4.78 24.39
C THR A 36 -6.77 -3.27 24.60
N SER A 37 -7.16 -2.88 25.81
CA SER A 37 -7.13 -1.51 26.39
C SER A 37 -7.95 -0.42 25.66
N LYS A 38 -8.69 0.36 26.45
CA LYS A 38 -9.64 1.43 26.02
C LYS A 38 -9.06 2.58 25.17
N LEU A 39 -7.80 2.50 24.72
CA LEU A 39 -7.13 3.55 23.93
C LEU A 39 -6.92 3.15 22.45
N MET A 40 -7.84 2.35 21.89
CA MET A 40 -7.92 2.16 20.45
C MET A 40 -8.86 3.20 19.86
N MET A 41 -8.29 4.16 19.12
CA MET A 41 -8.99 4.87 18.06
C MET A 41 -9.85 3.84 17.31
N SER A 42 -11.15 4.09 17.19
CA SER A 42 -12.08 3.25 16.45
C SER A 42 -11.46 2.82 15.13
N THR A 43 -11.37 1.50 14.88
CA THR A 43 -11.10 1.00 13.54
C THR A 43 -12.13 1.65 12.62
N PRO A 44 -11.73 2.38 11.56
CA PRO A 44 -12.70 2.98 10.67
C PRO A 44 -13.63 1.88 10.16
N ALA A 45 -14.94 2.15 10.20
CA ALA A 45 -15.94 1.21 9.72
C ALA A 45 -15.57 0.78 8.29
N LYS A 46 -15.71 -0.51 7.97
CA LYS A 46 -15.56 -0.96 6.59
C LYS A 46 -16.46 -0.07 5.73
N PRO A 47 -15.95 0.55 4.64
CA PRO A 47 -16.80 1.34 3.77
C PRO A 47 -17.97 0.46 3.31
N ALA A 48 -19.16 1.05 3.19
CA ALA A 48 -20.34 0.36 2.67
C ALA A 48 -19.96 -0.41 1.41
N GLU A 49 -20.44 -1.64 1.26
CA GLU A 49 -20.22 -2.47 0.06
C GLU A 49 -20.88 -1.78 -1.14
N VAL A 50 -20.20 -0.81 -1.74
CA VAL A 50 -20.57 -0.27 -3.03
C VAL A 50 -20.34 -1.37 -4.03
N SER A 51 -21.37 -1.70 -4.82
CA SER A 51 -21.22 -2.65 -5.91
C SER A 51 -20.12 -2.15 -6.84
N TRP A 52 -19.02 -2.89 -6.90
CA TRP A 52 -17.84 -2.58 -7.72
C TRP A 52 -18.14 -2.63 -9.23
N LEU A 53 -19.37 -3.01 -9.59
CA LEU A 53 -19.96 -2.97 -10.94
C LEU A 53 -20.65 -1.65 -11.27
N SER A 54 -20.79 -0.73 -10.31
CA SER A 54 -21.39 0.58 -10.56
C SER A 54 -20.48 1.45 -11.44
N PRO A 55 -21.02 2.17 -12.44
CA PRO A 55 -20.24 3.09 -13.28
C PRO A 55 -19.56 4.23 -12.51
N GLU A 56 -20.08 4.56 -11.32
CA GLU A 56 -19.56 5.60 -10.41
C GLU A 56 -18.45 5.10 -9.48
N PHE A 57 -18.10 3.81 -9.53
CA PHE A 57 -17.07 3.24 -8.65
C PHE A 57 -15.67 3.61 -9.12
N ASP A 58 -15.08 4.62 -8.48
CA ASP A 58 -13.67 4.93 -8.63
C ASP A 58 -12.81 3.89 -7.87
N MET A 59 -12.06 3.10 -8.64
CA MET A 59 -11.14 2.09 -8.12
C MET A 59 -10.00 2.72 -7.32
N ASP A 60 -9.54 3.91 -7.70
CA ASP A 60 -8.41 4.57 -7.03
C ASP A 60 -8.82 5.12 -5.66
N ASP A 61 -10.03 5.68 -5.55
CA ASP A 61 -10.63 6.04 -4.25
C ASP A 61 -10.85 4.82 -3.35
N TYR A 62 -11.19 3.67 -3.92
CA TYR A 62 -11.28 2.42 -3.15
C TYR A 62 -9.91 1.98 -2.64
N LYS A 63 -8.86 2.03 -3.47
CA LYS A 63 -7.49 1.71 -3.05
C LYS A 63 -7.04 2.59 -1.89
N GLU A 64 -7.29 3.90 -1.97
CA GLU A 64 -6.88 4.84 -0.93
C GLU A 64 -7.61 4.57 0.40
N ARG A 65 -8.92 4.30 0.35
CA ARG A 65 -9.70 3.91 1.53
C ARG A 65 -9.24 2.57 2.13
N ALA A 66 -8.87 1.60 1.30
CA ALA A 66 -8.40 0.29 1.76
C ALA A 66 -7.04 0.36 2.49
N ARG A 67 -6.18 1.35 2.17
CA ARG A 67 -4.88 1.56 2.83
C ARG A 67 -5.01 1.89 4.32
N VAL A 68 -6.06 2.62 4.71
CA VAL A 68 -6.30 3.04 6.11
C VAL A 68 -6.63 1.84 7.02
N ILE A 69 -7.18 0.76 6.47
CA ILE A 69 -7.75 -0.37 7.24
C ILE A 69 -6.69 -1.42 7.63
N LYS A 70 -5.56 -1.52 6.90
CA LYS A 70 -4.57 -2.59 7.10
C LYS A 70 -3.52 -2.24 8.17
N ARG A 71 -3.92 -2.23 9.44
CA ARG A 71 -2.97 -2.26 10.57
C ARG A 71 -2.72 -3.71 11.00
N THR A 72 -1.83 -4.43 10.32
CA THR A 72 -1.44 -5.78 10.77
C THR A 72 -0.16 -5.69 11.60
N VAL A 73 -0.29 -5.47 12.91
CA VAL A 73 0.77 -5.86 13.84
C VAL A 73 0.70 -7.38 13.94
N TYR A 74 1.70 -8.07 13.38
CA TYR A 74 1.73 -9.53 13.38
C TYR A 74 1.86 -10.05 14.81
N ASP A 75 0.95 -10.93 15.21
CA ASP A 75 1.07 -11.69 16.44
C ASP A 75 1.72 -13.08 16.21
N HIS A 76 1.84 -13.86 17.29
CA HIS A 76 2.41 -15.21 17.20
C HIS A 76 1.57 -16.16 16.33
N GLU A 77 0.24 -16.01 16.33
CA GLU A 77 -0.66 -16.83 15.52
C GLU A 77 -0.54 -16.48 14.03
N ASP A 78 -0.43 -15.20 13.69
CA ASP A 78 -0.17 -14.69 12.35
C ASP A 78 1.13 -15.24 11.79
N TRP A 79 2.20 -15.23 12.58
CA TRP A 79 3.47 -15.86 12.19
C TRP A 79 3.36 -17.37 11.98
N ARG A 80 2.55 -18.06 12.77
CA ARG A 80 2.28 -19.50 12.60
C ARG A 80 1.49 -19.75 11.32
N ARG A 81 0.47 -18.93 11.06
CA ARG A 81 -0.37 -18.96 9.86
C ARG A 81 0.43 -18.63 8.60
N HIS A 82 1.38 -17.71 8.70
CA HIS A 82 2.27 -17.31 7.62
C HIS A 82 3.26 -18.42 7.25
N ARG A 83 3.82 -19.14 8.24
CA ARG A 83 4.77 -20.25 8.02
C ARG A 83 4.12 -21.56 7.54
N SER A 84 2.79 -21.68 7.64
CA SER A 84 2.07 -22.89 7.24
C SER A 84 2.20 -23.18 5.74
N SER A 85 2.54 -24.42 5.37
CA SER A 85 2.58 -24.87 3.96
C SER A 85 1.23 -24.77 3.25
N LYS A 86 0.11 -24.79 4.00
CA LYS A 86 -1.25 -24.57 3.47
C LYS A 86 -1.47 -23.15 2.92
N ARG A 87 -0.51 -22.23 3.14
CA ARG A 87 -0.54 -20.86 2.62
C ARG A 87 -0.71 -20.83 1.10
N TYR A 88 -0.03 -21.69 0.35
CA TYR A 88 -0.13 -21.67 -1.12
C TYR A 88 -1.55 -21.94 -1.60
N LEU A 89 -2.21 -22.97 -1.05
CA LEU A 89 -3.60 -23.30 -1.39
C LEU A 89 -4.56 -22.19 -0.97
N ARG A 90 -4.38 -21.63 0.22
CA ARG A 90 -5.20 -20.52 0.72
C ARG A 90 -5.05 -19.25 -0.13
N ASN A 91 -3.84 -18.96 -0.59
CA ASN A 91 -3.58 -17.79 -1.43
C ASN A 91 -4.14 -17.99 -2.84
N LEU A 92 -4.07 -19.21 -3.39
CA LEU A 92 -4.71 -19.53 -4.67
C LEU A 92 -6.24 -19.45 -4.58
N SER A 93 -6.84 -19.96 -3.50
CA SER A 93 -8.30 -19.92 -3.33
C SER A 93 -8.86 -18.51 -3.11
N THR A 94 -8.01 -17.55 -2.73
CA THR A 94 -8.39 -16.15 -2.47
C THR A 94 -7.93 -15.20 -3.58
N LEU A 95 -7.45 -15.74 -4.71
CA LEU A 95 -6.90 -14.94 -5.81
C LEU A 95 -7.95 -13.99 -6.41
N ALA A 96 -9.18 -14.47 -6.65
CA ALA A 96 -10.27 -13.66 -7.21
C ALA A 96 -10.79 -12.58 -6.23
N ASP A 97 -10.65 -12.82 -4.93
CA ASP A 97 -11.04 -11.88 -3.88
C ASP A 97 -9.95 -10.87 -3.52
N SER A 98 -8.75 -11.02 -4.10
CA SER A 98 -7.61 -10.18 -3.82
C SER A 98 -7.83 -8.75 -4.33
N GLU A 99 -7.43 -7.77 -3.51
CA GLU A 99 -7.40 -6.36 -3.91
C GLU A 99 -6.52 -6.13 -5.16
N ILE A 100 -5.44 -6.90 -5.32
CA ILE A 100 -4.56 -6.82 -6.50
C ILE A 100 -5.33 -7.20 -7.76
N PHE A 101 -6.22 -8.20 -7.69
CA PHE A 101 -7.03 -8.57 -8.85
C PHE A 101 -8.03 -7.47 -9.19
N ARG A 102 -8.69 -6.91 -8.18
CA ARG A 102 -9.65 -5.81 -8.35
C ARG A 102 -8.98 -4.55 -8.90
N SER A 103 -7.78 -4.24 -8.40
CA SER A 103 -7.03 -3.04 -8.77
C SER A 103 -6.51 -3.06 -10.21
N LEU A 104 -6.34 -4.25 -10.79
CA LEU A 104 -5.83 -4.47 -12.14
C LEU A 104 -6.92 -4.76 -13.19
N ARG A 105 -8.20 -4.74 -12.79
CA ARG A 105 -9.33 -5.13 -13.65
C ARG A 105 -9.32 -4.42 -15.00
N ASN A 106 -9.16 -3.10 -15.01
CA ASN A 106 -9.27 -2.31 -16.24
C ASN A 106 -8.14 -2.64 -17.22
N GLN A 107 -6.93 -2.84 -16.70
CA GLN A 107 -5.75 -3.22 -17.48
C GLN A 107 -5.89 -4.65 -18.01
N LEU A 108 -6.41 -5.57 -17.20
CA LEU A 108 -6.69 -6.95 -17.62
C LEU A 108 -7.76 -7.02 -18.71
N LEU A 109 -8.84 -6.23 -18.58
CA LEU A 109 -9.87 -6.11 -19.61
C LEU A 109 -9.31 -5.53 -20.90
N ALA A 110 -8.42 -4.54 -20.83
CA ALA A 110 -7.78 -3.96 -22.01
C ALA A 110 -6.92 -5.00 -22.75
N VAL A 111 -6.03 -5.72 -22.05
CA VAL A 111 -5.17 -6.76 -22.67
C VAL A 111 -6.02 -7.90 -23.22
N THR A 112 -7.03 -8.34 -22.47
CA THR A 112 -7.94 -9.41 -22.90
C THR A 112 -8.74 -8.98 -24.13
N GLY A 113 -9.27 -7.74 -24.14
CA GLY A 113 -10.01 -7.19 -25.26
C GLY A 113 -9.16 -7.08 -26.53
N VAL A 114 -7.90 -6.63 -26.41
CA VAL A 114 -6.95 -6.62 -27.53
C VAL A 114 -6.63 -8.02 -28.02
N ALA A 115 -6.43 -8.99 -27.12
CA ALA A 115 -6.23 -10.39 -27.50
C ALA A 115 -7.45 -10.97 -28.23
N THR A 116 -8.66 -10.71 -27.74
CA THR A 116 -9.91 -11.11 -28.40
C THR A 116 -10.03 -10.47 -29.77
N PHE A 117 -9.73 -9.18 -29.91
CA PHE A 117 -9.72 -8.48 -31.20
C PHE A 117 -8.74 -9.13 -32.19
N ILE A 118 -7.51 -9.42 -31.77
CA ILE A 118 -6.49 -10.04 -32.64
C ILE A 118 -6.92 -11.43 -33.09
N VAL A 119 -7.42 -12.26 -32.16
CA VAL A 119 -7.87 -13.64 -32.48
C VAL A 119 -9.06 -13.60 -33.43
N THR A 120 -10.07 -12.78 -33.15
CA THR A 120 -11.27 -12.66 -34.00
C THR A 120 -10.94 -12.10 -35.38
N TYR A 121 -10.13 -11.05 -35.45
CA TYR A 121 -9.65 -10.48 -36.70
C TYR A 121 -8.90 -11.50 -37.57
N ASN A 122 -7.93 -12.21 -36.99
CA ASN A 122 -7.15 -13.19 -37.73
C ASN A 122 -7.98 -14.42 -38.14
N ALA A 123 -8.98 -14.80 -37.34
CA ALA A 123 -9.93 -15.84 -37.70
C ALA A 123 -10.79 -15.43 -38.92
N LEU A 124 -11.30 -14.19 -38.94
CA LEU A 124 -12.11 -13.65 -40.06
C LEU A 124 -11.32 -13.58 -41.37
N ILE A 125 -10.08 -13.09 -41.34
CA ILE A 125 -9.20 -13.10 -42.52
C ILE A 125 -8.87 -14.54 -42.94
N GLY A 126 -8.64 -15.44 -41.98
CA GLY A 126 -8.35 -16.85 -42.24
C GLY A 126 -9.49 -17.62 -42.93
N THR A 127 -10.74 -17.20 -42.73
CA THR A 127 -11.91 -17.80 -43.39
C THR A 127 -12.13 -17.33 -44.83
N GLY A 128 -11.22 -16.52 -45.40
CA GLY A 128 -11.33 -16.06 -46.78
C GLY A 128 -12.36 -14.93 -46.95
N PHE A 129 -12.47 -14.04 -45.97
CA PHE A 129 -13.13 -12.74 -46.15
C PHE A 129 -12.25 -11.90 -47.09
N ASP A 130 -12.28 -12.26 -48.37
CA ASP A 130 -11.61 -11.54 -49.44
C ASP A 130 -12.34 -10.20 -49.54
N THR A 131 -11.70 -9.13 -49.11
CA THR A 131 -12.24 -7.80 -49.35
C THR A 131 -12.24 -7.63 -50.86
N ASP A 132 -13.42 -7.57 -51.48
CA ASP A 132 -13.66 -7.26 -52.91
C ASP A 132 -12.96 -5.97 -53.43
N PHE A 133 -12.20 -5.29 -52.57
CA PHE A 133 -11.39 -4.10 -52.81
C PHE A 133 -9.93 -4.36 -53.22
N GLY A 134 -9.50 -5.62 -53.42
CA GLY A 134 -8.16 -5.93 -53.96
C GLY A 134 -6.98 -5.55 -53.07
N MET A 135 -7.21 -5.28 -51.79
CA MET A 135 -6.16 -4.98 -50.81
C MET A 135 -5.90 -6.23 -49.96
N HIS A 136 -4.73 -6.86 -50.13
CA HIS A 136 -4.32 -7.99 -49.29
C HIS A 136 -4.00 -7.52 -47.86
N ILE A 137 -4.99 -7.55 -46.99
CA ILE A 137 -4.79 -7.26 -45.57
C ILE A 137 -4.13 -8.48 -44.92
N GLY A 138 -2.88 -8.34 -44.48
CA GLY A 138 -2.11 -9.41 -43.84
C GLY A 138 -2.63 -9.74 -42.43
N LYS A 139 -2.37 -10.97 -41.96
CA LYS A 139 -2.64 -11.37 -40.57
C LYS A 139 -1.93 -10.43 -39.59
N LEU A 140 -2.64 -9.96 -38.56
CA LEU A 140 -2.08 -9.21 -37.43
C LEU A 140 -1.30 -10.16 -36.54
N ALA A 141 -0.08 -10.49 -36.97
CA ALA A 141 0.84 -11.32 -36.22
C ALA A 141 2.28 -10.85 -36.44
N VAL A 142 3.04 -10.77 -35.35
CA VAL A 142 4.44 -10.35 -35.34
C VAL A 142 5.34 -11.52 -34.96
N LYS A 143 6.63 -11.45 -35.29
CA LYS A 143 7.60 -12.46 -34.83
C LYS A 143 7.79 -12.32 -33.32
N PRO A 144 7.99 -13.41 -32.54
CA PRO A 144 8.14 -13.34 -31.09
C PRO A 144 9.49 -12.77 -30.62
N LEU A 145 10.51 -12.78 -31.50
CA LEU A 145 11.88 -12.41 -31.16
C LEU A 145 12.02 -11.05 -30.42
N PRO A 146 11.36 -9.95 -30.84
CA PRO A 146 11.45 -8.67 -30.13
C PRO A 146 10.95 -8.77 -28.68
N PHE A 147 9.90 -9.57 -28.44
CA PHE A 147 9.35 -9.76 -27.09
C PHE A 147 10.34 -10.56 -26.24
N SER A 148 10.89 -11.65 -26.77
CA SER A 148 11.88 -12.48 -26.06
C SER A 148 13.10 -11.69 -25.60
N ILE A 149 13.62 -10.80 -26.45
CA ILE A 149 14.78 -9.95 -26.10
C ILE A 149 14.38 -8.89 -25.06
N CYS A 150 13.18 -8.31 -25.19
CA CYS A 150 12.66 -7.30 -24.25
C CYS A 150 12.30 -7.85 -22.87
N THR A 151 11.96 -9.14 -22.75
CA THR A 151 11.52 -9.77 -21.50
C THR A 151 12.56 -9.63 -20.38
N GLY A 152 13.85 -9.80 -20.69
CA GLY A 152 14.92 -9.66 -19.70
C GLY A 152 14.99 -8.26 -19.12
N SER A 153 14.95 -7.25 -19.99
CA SER A 153 14.93 -5.84 -19.59
C SER A 153 13.68 -5.49 -18.78
N LEU A 154 12.49 -5.95 -19.20
CA LEU A 154 11.24 -5.72 -18.50
C LEU A 154 11.26 -6.33 -17.08
N SER A 155 11.73 -7.58 -16.97
CA SER A 155 11.84 -8.28 -15.68
C SER A 155 12.78 -7.54 -14.72
N LEU A 156 13.91 -7.05 -15.22
CA LEU A 156 14.89 -6.31 -14.44
C LEU A 156 14.32 -4.98 -13.94
N LEU A 157 13.61 -4.23 -14.80
CA LEU A 157 12.97 -2.97 -14.43
C LEU A 157 11.90 -3.15 -13.35
N LEU A 158 11.11 -4.23 -13.43
CA LEU A 158 10.12 -4.57 -12.41
C LEU A 158 10.77 -4.97 -11.08
N ALA A 159 11.87 -5.73 -11.13
CA ALA A 159 12.62 -6.10 -9.94
C ALA A 159 13.24 -4.90 -9.22
N PHE A 160 13.87 -3.96 -9.96
CA PHE A 160 14.42 -2.75 -9.35
C PHE A 160 13.33 -1.88 -8.73
N ARG A 161 12.21 -1.71 -9.43
CA ARG A 161 11.07 -0.95 -8.89
C ARG A 161 10.55 -1.52 -7.58
N THR A 162 10.32 -2.83 -7.52
CA THR A 162 9.82 -3.48 -6.30
C THR A 162 10.84 -3.43 -5.16
N ASN A 163 12.12 -3.54 -5.47
CA ASN A 163 13.20 -3.40 -4.49
C ASN A 163 13.29 -1.97 -3.91
N ASP A 164 13.14 -0.95 -4.75
CA ASP A 164 13.19 0.45 -4.32
C ASP A 164 11.97 0.82 -3.46
N ALA A 165 10.77 0.36 -3.86
CA ALA A 165 9.55 0.50 -3.06
C ALA A 165 9.71 -0.17 -1.68
N TYR A 166 10.20 -1.42 -1.65
CA TYR A 166 10.47 -2.12 -0.40
C TYR A 166 11.49 -1.40 0.48
N SER A 167 12.57 -0.89 -0.11
CA SER A 167 13.61 -0.16 0.62
C SER A 167 13.05 1.11 1.26
N ARG A 168 12.21 1.86 0.54
CA ARG A 168 11.51 3.04 1.06
C ARG A 168 10.55 2.69 2.21
N TRP A 169 9.76 1.62 2.06
CA TRP A 169 8.87 1.13 3.11
C TRP A 169 9.66 0.69 4.37
N ALA A 170 10.75 -0.04 4.18
CA ALA A 170 11.60 -0.50 5.27
C ALA A 170 12.27 0.68 6.01
N GLU A 171 12.70 1.72 5.29
CA GLU A 171 13.22 2.96 5.88
C GLU A 171 12.14 3.68 6.70
N ALA A 172 10.94 3.87 6.14
CA ALA A 172 9.81 4.47 6.86
C ALA A 172 9.50 3.72 8.17
N ARG A 173 9.50 2.38 8.13
CA ARG A 173 9.25 1.56 9.32
C ARG A 173 10.34 1.73 10.38
N LYS A 174 11.61 1.83 9.97
CA LYS A 174 12.75 2.07 10.86
C LYS A 174 12.66 3.45 11.51
N ILE A 175 12.32 4.48 10.73
CA ILE A 175 12.12 5.85 11.27
C ILE A 175 11.01 5.86 12.31
N TRP A 176 9.86 5.24 12.04
CA TRP A 176 8.78 5.12 13.03
C TRP A 176 9.19 4.33 14.28
N GLY A 177 10.01 3.29 14.12
CA GLY A 177 10.63 2.60 15.24
C GLY A 177 11.54 3.51 16.07
N SER A 178 12.32 4.37 15.41
CA SER A 178 13.17 5.36 16.06
C SER A 178 12.34 6.41 16.81
N THR A 179 11.24 6.92 16.24
CA THR A 179 10.28 7.81 16.92
C THR A 179 9.85 7.22 18.27
N ILE A 180 9.39 5.96 18.28
CA ILE A 180 8.94 5.29 19.50
C ILE A 180 10.09 5.16 20.51
N GLN A 181 11.28 4.78 20.04
CA GLN A 181 12.46 4.67 20.90
C GLN A 181 12.81 6.02 21.54
N ARG A 182 12.76 7.12 20.78
CA ARG A 182 13.03 8.47 21.31
C ARG A 182 12.00 8.91 22.35
N CYS A 183 10.73 8.55 22.18
CA CYS A 183 9.72 8.76 23.22
C CYS A 183 10.11 8.06 24.53
N PHE A 184 10.52 6.80 24.47
CA PHE A 184 10.96 6.07 25.67
C PHE A 184 12.24 6.65 26.28
N ASP A 185 13.23 6.97 25.46
CA ASP A 185 14.51 7.52 25.90
C ASP A 185 14.31 8.85 26.65
N LEU A 186 13.48 9.76 26.11
CA LEU A 186 13.20 11.06 26.72
C LEU A 186 12.44 10.90 28.04
N VAL A 187 11.35 10.12 28.06
CA VAL A 187 10.55 9.93 29.29
C VAL A 187 11.38 9.26 30.37
N ARG A 188 12.08 8.16 30.05
CA ARG A 188 12.94 7.46 31.02
C ARG A 188 14.00 8.40 31.59
N SER A 189 14.70 9.14 30.73
CA SER A 189 15.78 10.03 31.16
C SER A 189 15.25 11.23 31.95
N GLY A 190 14.14 11.82 31.51
CA GLY A 190 13.50 12.95 32.19
C GLY A 190 13.01 12.58 33.59
N LEU A 191 12.30 11.46 33.73
CA LEU A 191 11.82 10.99 35.03
C LEU A 191 12.95 10.64 36.01
N THR A 192 14.13 10.27 35.49
CA THR A 192 15.30 9.86 36.27
C THR A 192 16.21 11.05 36.63
N TYR A 193 16.43 11.98 35.70
CA TYR A 193 17.44 13.02 35.84
C TYR A 193 16.90 14.35 36.35
N MET A 194 15.61 14.64 36.14
CA MET A 194 14.98 15.83 36.71
C MET A 194 14.96 15.72 38.23
N GLU A 195 15.42 16.77 38.90
CA GLU A 195 15.44 16.89 40.35
C GLU A 195 14.35 17.86 40.80
N GLN A 196 13.88 17.70 42.04
CA GLN A 196 12.82 18.54 42.59
C GLN A 196 13.27 20.00 42.78
N GLY A 197 14.49 20.20 43.30
CA GLY A 197 14.98 21.54 43.64
C GLY A 197 14.06 22.24 44.65
N ASP A 198 13.72 23.49 44.36
CA ASP A 198 12.85 24.34 45.18
C ASP A 198 11.35 24.14 44.89
N MET A 199 10.99 23.26 43.94
CA MET A 199 9.59 22.99 43.58
C MET A 199 8.88 22.21 44.67
N THR A 200 7.58 22.48 44.84
CA THR A 200 6.70 21.62 45.65
C THR A 200 6.56 20.23 45.03
N ASP A 201 6.18 19.24 45.84
CA ASP A 201 5.96 17.87 45.35
C ASP A 201 4.92 17.82 44.21
N GLU A 202 3.90 18.67 44.28
CA GLU A 202 2.84 18.77 43.28
C GLU A 202 3.35 19.38 41.96
N GLU A 203 4.12 20.47 42.03
CA GLU A 203 4.72 21.09 40.84
C GLU A 203 5.70 20.14 40.14
N PHE A 204 6.51 19.42 40.91
CA PHE A 204 7.46 18.45 40.36
C PHE A 204 6.76 17.25 39.71
N ALA A 205 5.68 16.74 40.34
CA ALA A 205 4.84 15.70 39.77
C ALA A 205 4.16 16.17 38.46
N ASN A 206 3.66 17.40 38.44
CA ASN A 206 3.06 18.01 37.26
C ASN A 206 4.06 18.19 36.12
N LEU A 207 5.30 18.62 36.40
CA LEU A 207 6.36 18.74 35.39
C LEU A 207 6.67 17.40 34.71
N LYS A 208 6.78 16.32 35.50
CA LYS A 208 7.02 14.95 34.99
C LYS A 208 5.84 14.43 34.17
N LYS A 209 4.62 14.68 34.64
CA LYS A 209 3.39 14.35 33.92
C LYS A 209 3.36 15.07 32.58
N GLU A 210 3.66 16.37 32.57
CA GLU A 210 3.60 17.20 31.38
C GLU A 210 4.65 16.82 30.34
N LEU A 211 5.88 16.50 30.76
CA LEU A 211 6.91 15.92 29.88
C LEU A 211 6.39 14.65 29.20
N THR A 212 5.75 13.77 29.97
CA THR A 212 5.21 12.49 29.46
C THR A 212 4.08 12.73 28.47
N LEU A 213 3.11 13.60 28.80
CA LEU A 213 1.98 13.92 27.95
C LEU A 213 2.43 14.59 26.63
N ARG A 214 3.35 15.55 26.69
CA ARG A 214 3.92 16.17 25.47
C ARG A 214 4.71 15.19 24.62
N THR A 215 5.38 14.23 25.23
CA THR A 215 6.07 13.16 24.48
C THR A 215 5.09 12.24 23.76
N ILE A 216 3.94 11.93 24.37
CA ILE A 216 2.85 11.17 23.72
C ILE A 216 2.24 12.01 22.59
N ALA A 217 1.99 13.29 22.85
CA ALA A 217 1.44 14.22 21.87
C ALA A 217 2.35 14.33 20.64
N TYR A 218 3.68 14.35 20.81
CA TYR A 218 4.62 14.34 19.69
C TYR A 218 4.37 13.16 18.72
N ALA A 219 4.24 11.94 19.24
CA ALA A 219 3.99 10.77 18.39
C ALA A 219 2.63 10.87 17.66
N ARG A 220 1.59 11.41 18.31
CA ARG A 220 0.27 11.62 17.70
C ARG A 220 0.31 12.69 16.62
N VAL A 221 0.97 13.81 16.90
CA VAL A 221 1.18 14.93 15.97
C VAL A 221 2.01 14.50 14.79
N GLN A 222 3.10 13.75 14.99
CA GLN A 222 3.93 13.26 13.89
C GLN A 222 3.11 12.33 12.96
N LYS A 223 2.32 11.40 13.52
CA LYS A 223 1.38 10.57 12.75
C LYS A 223 0.40 11.44 11.95
N GLY A 224 -0.27 12.38 12.61
CA GLY A 224 -1.27 13.25 11.99
C GLY A 224 -0.68 14.24 10.98
N HIS A 225 0.59 14.61 11.11
CA HIS A 225 1.28 15.53 10.21
C HIS A 225 1.44 14.96 8.79
N PHE A 226 1.53 13.64 8.66
CA PHE A 226 1.64 12.95 7.36
C PHE A 226 0.30 12.41 6.84
N ARG A 227 -0.81 12.71 7.53
CA ARG A 227 -2.16 12.31 7.13
C ARG A 227 -2.93 13.55 6.70
N ASP A 228 -3.42 13.54 5.48
CA ASP A 228 -4.18 14.65 4.92
C ASP A 228 -5.68 14.44 5.09
N GLY A 229 -6.43 15.53 5.05
CA GLY A 229 -7.90 15.54 5.07
C GLY A 229 -8.52 16.14 6.35
N PRO A 230 -9.72 16.73 6.24
CA PRO A 230 -10.40 17.39 7.35
C PRO A 230 -10.78 16.41 8.47
N GLU A 231 -11.08 15.16 8.13
CA GLU A 231 -11.42 14.10 9.10
C GLU A 231 -10.21 13.75 9.98
N GLU A 232 -9.05 13.46 9.38
CA GLU A 232 -7.83 13.13 10.14
C GLU A 232 -7.34 14.33 10.97
N ALA A 233 -7.52 15.56 10.47
CA ALA A 233 -7.22 16.78 11.22
C ALA A 233 -8.14 16.93 12.46
N ALA A 234 -9.44 16.66 12.31
CA ALA A 234 -10.40 16.69 13.42
C ALA A 234 -10.09 15.59 14.45
N ILE A 235 -9.75 14.38 13.99
CA ILE A 235 -9.33 13.27 14.84
C ILE A 235 -8.09 13.64 15.64
N LEU A 236 -7.07 14.24 15.00
CA LEU A 236 -5.87 14.70 15.70
C LEU A 236 -6.20 15.75 16.76
N LYS A 237 -7.01 16.76 16.42
CA LYS A 237 -7.40 17.81 17.38
C LYS A 237 -8.12 17.20 18.60
N ALA A 238 -9.04 16.26 18.38
CA ALA A 238 -9.73 15.56 19.45
C ALA A 238 -8.79 14.71 20.33
N GLU A 239 -7.86 13.95 19.73
CA GLU A 239 -6.85 13.18 20.47
C GLU A 239 -5.98 14.11 21.35
N LEU A 240 -5.62 15.29 20.84
CA LEU A 240 -4.81 16.26 21.59
C LEU A 240 -5.61 16.97 22.68
N ALA A 241 -6.88 17.30 22.43
CA ALA A 241 -7.74 17.94 23.41
C ALA A 241 -7.98 17.04 24.63
N GLU A 242 -8.13 15.72 24.41
CA GLU A 242 -8.22 14.73 25.49
C GLU A 242 -6.91 14.64 26.30
N LEU A 243 -5.75 14.75 25.63
CA LEU A 243 -4.44 14.58 26.25
C LEU A 243 -3.93 15.82 27.00
N LEU A 244 -4.12 17.01 26.41
CA LEU A 244 -3.48 18.26 26.84
C LEU A 244 -4.49 19.39 27.14
N GLY A 245 -5.77 19.22 26.78
CA GLY A 245 -6.78 20.27 26.83
C GLY A 245 -6.99 20.99 25.50
N GLU A 246 -8.15 21.62 25.36
CA GLU A 246 -8.61 22.26 24.11
C GLU A 246 -7.70 23.41 23.65
N GLU A 247 -7.26 24.28 24.57
CA GLU A 247 -6.40 25.42 24.25
C GLU A 247 -5.06 24.94 23.65
N GLU A 248 -4.47 23.91 24.26
CA GLU A 248 -3.20 23.38 23.81
C GLU A 248 -3.30 22.65 22.46
N ALA A 249 -4.39 21.89 22.28
CA ALA A 249 -4.70 21.24 21.03
C ALA A 249 -4.85 22.25 19.89
N GLU A 250 -5.55 23.36 20.12
CA GLU A 250 -5.70 24.44 19.15
C GLU A 250 -4.36 25.11 18.82
N ARG A 251 -3.54 25.37 19.85
CA ARG A 251 -2.21 25.96 19.69
C ARG A 251 -1.26 25.10 18.86
N ILE A 252 -1.29 23.78 19.07
CA ILE A 252 -0.48 22.82 18.28
C ILE A 252 -1.04 22.70 16.86
N CYS A 253 -2.37 22.57 16.69
CA CYS A 253 -3.00 22.38 15.40
C CYS A 253 -2.93 23.62 14.49
N SER A 254 -2.88 24.83 15.05
CA SER A 254 -2.72 26.09 14.32
C SER A 254 -1.26 26.41 13.96
N ALA A 255 -0.29 25.69 14.52
CA ALA A 255 1.13 25.90 14.22
C ALA A 255 1.45 25.55 12.75
N ALA A 256 2.30 26.38 12.13
CA ALA A 256 2.78 26.15 10.76
C ALA A 256 3.45 24.78 10.60
N HIS A 257 4.23 24.37 11.60
CA HIS A 257 4.85 23.04 11.66
C HIS A 257 4.55 22.36 12.99
N LYS A 258 3.42 21.64 13.03
CA LYS A 258 2.86 21.01 14.24
C LYS A 258 3.88 20.17 15.04
N PRO A 259 4.70 19.28 14.44
CA PRO A 259 5.68 18.50 15.20
C PRO A 259 6.76 19.37 15.85
N CYS A 260 7.26 20.39 15.14
CA CYS A 260 8.27 21.30 15.70
C CYS A 260 7.71 22.13 16.85
N ARG A 261 6.40 22.43 16.83
CA ARG A 261 5.76 23.10 17.96
C ARG A 261 5.86 22.26 19.23
N VAL A 262 5.52 20.97 19.16
CA VAL A 262 5.61 20.07 20.32
C VAL A 262 7.07 19.88 20.78
N ILE A 263 8.01 19.78 19.82
CA ILE A 263 9.45 19.72 20.15
C ILE A 263 9.89 20.97 20.91
N GLN A 264 9.45 22.15 20.47
CA GLN A 264 9.73 23.41 21.17
C GLN A 264 9.15 23.41 22.59
N ASP A 265 7.91 22.96 22.76
CA ASP A 265 7.29 22.88 24.08
C ASP A 265 8.05 21.89 25.00
N LEU A 266 8.60 20.79 24.45
CA LEU A 266 9.47 19.86 25.19
C LEU A 266 10.80 20.50 25.61
N SER A 267 11.44 21.28 24.73
CA SER A 267 12.66 22.03 25.05
C SER A 267 12.41 23.05 26.17
N GLU A 268 11.24 23.71 26.18
CA GLU A 268 10.86 24.65 27.24
C GLU A 268 10.68 23.96 28.59
N LEU A 269 10.08 22.76 28.62
CA LEU A 269 9.98 21.96 29.84
C LEU A 269 11.36 21.55 30.39
N ILE A 270 12.30 21.15 29.53
CA ILE A 270 13.66 20.79 29.95
C ILE A 270 14.41 22.03 30.46
N ARG A 271 14.18 23.20 29.85
CA ARG A 271 14.77 24.45 30.30
C ARG A 271 14.28 24.84 31.70
N ALA A 272 12.98 24.65 31.97
CA ALA A 272 12.37 24.96 33.25
C ALA A 272 12.69 23.94 34.36
N ALA A 273 13.09 22.72 33.98
CA ALA A 273 13.43 21.68 34.94
C ALA A 273 14.75 21.97 35.68
N ASN A 274 14.80 21.60 36.95
CA ASN A 274 16.02 21.65 37.74
C ASN A 274 16.96 20.50 37.33
N LEU A 275 18.05 20.86 36.66
CA LEU A 275 19.02 19.97 36.04
C LEU A 275 20.40 20.60 36.10
N THR A 276 21.43 19.79 36.30
CA THR A 276 22.82 20.20 36.03
C THR A 276 23.04 20.38 34.53
N ASP A 277 24.01 21.20 34.14
CA ASP A 277 24.29 21.47 32.71
C ASP A 277 24.55 20.19 31.90
N MET A 278 25.27 19.23 32.48
CA MET A 278 25.54 17.94 31.86
C MET A 278 24.24 17.13 31.62
N LYS A 279 23.35 17.07 32.62
CA LYS A 279 22.06 16.37 32.50
C LYS A 279 21.14 17.08 31.50
N ARG A 280 21.15 18.41 31.50
CA ARG A 280 20.39 19.23 30.55
C ARG A 280 20.83 18.96 29.12
N GLN A 281 22.14 18.91 28.85
CA GLN A 281 22.67 18.59 27.53
C GLN A 281 22.25 17.18 27.06
N ILE A 282 22.22 16.19 27.95
CA ILE A 282 21.75 14.83 27.61
C ILE A 282 20.27 14.81 27.20
N LEU A 283 19.42 15.54 27.93
CA LEU A 283 17.99 15.64 27.61
C LEU A 283 17.73 16.47 26.36
N ASP A 284 18.48 17.55 26.15
CA ASP A 284 18.39 18.37 24.95
C ASP A 284 18.77 17.57 23.69
N ASN A 285 19.85 16.77 23.75
CA ASN A 285 20.20 15.82 22.69
C ASN A 285 19.07 14.81 22.40
N SER A 286 18.35 14.37 23.44
CA SER A 286 17.20 13.48 23.27
C SER A 286 16.03 14.19 22.58
N VAL A 287 15.83 15.48 22.83
CA VAL A 287 14.82 16.29 22.14
C VAL A 287 15.23 16.59 20.70
N ALA A 288 16.49 16.94 20.46
CA ALA A 288 17.04 17.14 19.13
C ALA A 288 16.87 15.90 18.25
N ALA A 289 16.95 14.70 18.82
CA ALA A 289 16.69 13.46 18.08
C ALA A 289 15.25 13.34 17.54
N PHE A 290 14.27 14.06 18.10
CA PHE A 290 12.93 14.13 17.49
C PHE A 290 12.96 14.93 16.18
N CYS A 291 13.73 16.02 16.10
CA CYS A 291 13.94 16.77 14.86
C CYS A 291 14.46 15.86 13.74
N ASP A 292 15.40 14.97 14.06
CA ASP A 292 15.94 13.99 13.09
C ASP A 292 14.85 13.04 12.59
N THR A 293 13.98 12.53 13.49
CA THR A 293 12.92 11.60 13.09
C THR A 293 11.85 12.27 12.22
N VAL A 294 11.46 13.52 12.52
CA VAL A 294 10.50 14.25 11.68
C VAL A 294 11.12 14.61 10.34
N GLY A 295 12.36 15.11 10.32
CA GLY A 295 13.06 15.45 9.08
C GLY A 295 13.28 14.22 8.18
N ALA A 296 13.63 13.07 8.75
CA ALA A 296 13.73 11.81 8.02
C ALA A 296 12.36 11.36 7.46
N SER A 297 11.30 11.50 8.25
CA SER A 297 9.93 11.17 7.80
C SER A 297 9.47 12.09 6.67
N GLU A 298 9.73 13.39 6.77
CA GLU A 298 9.44 14.37 5.72
C GLU A 298 10.21 14.08 4.45
N ARG A 299 11.49 13.69 4.54
CA ARG A 299 12.29 13.28 3.38
C ARG A 299 11.63 12.12 2.64
N ILE A 300 11.19 11.09 3.35
CA ILE A 300 10.51 9.92 2.76
C ILE A 300 9.16 10.30 2.15
N PHE A 301 8.41 11.19 2.80
CA PHE A 301 7.12 11.66 2.32
C PHE A 301 7.25 12.52 1.06
N LYS A 302 8.13 13.53 1.09
CA LYS A 302 8.31 14.54 0.03
C LYS A 302 9.14 14.04 -1.15
N THR A 303 9.92 12.98 -0.97
CA THR A 303 10.82 12.42 -2.00
C THR A 303 10.35 11.03 -2.43
N PRO A 304 9.47 10.93 -3.44
CA PRO A 304 9.08 9.64 -3.99
C PRO A 304 10.24 9.00 -4.79
N VAL A 305 10.12 7.70 -5.08
CA VAL A 305 10.99 7.02 -6.06
C VAL A 305 10.95 7.81 -7.37
N PRO A 306 12.09 8.06 -8.05
CA PRO A 306 12.12 9.04 -9.14
C PRO A 306 11.11 8.71 -10.25
N LEU A 307 10.29 9.70 -10.59
CA LEU A 307 9.12 9.54 -11.47
C LEU A 307 9.46 9.14 -12.91
N VAL A 308 10.71 9.31 -13.33
CA VAL A 308 11.16 8.87 -14.66
C VAL A 308 11.18 7.35 -14.74
N TYR A 309 11.64 6.66 -13.69
CA TYR A 309 11.65 5.20 -13.62
C TYR A 309 10.23 4.64 -13.64
N THR A 310 9.33 5.17 -12.82
CA THR A 310 7.95 4.68 -12.74
C THR A 310 7.21 4.86 -14.06
N ARG A 311 7.34 6.03 -14.70
CA ARG A 311 6.71 6.32 -16.00
C ARG A 311 7.27 5.46 -17.13
N HIS A 312 8.60 5.30 -17.20
CA HIS A 312 9.21 4.51 -18.26
C HIS A 312 8.83 3.03 -18.14
N THR A 313 8.95 2.44 -16.94
CA THR A 313 8.58 1.04 -16.69
C THR A 313 7.11 0.79 -16.98
N SER A 314 6.20 1.65 -16.52
CA SER A 314 4.76 1.49 -16.77
C SER A 314 4.42 1.55 -18.27
N ARG A 315 5.01 2.51 -19.01
CA ARG A 315 4.80 2.62 -20.47
C ARG A 315 5.34 1.42 -21.23
N PHE A 316 6.57 0.99 -20.90
CA PHE A 316 7.18 -0.17 -21.54
C PHE A 316 6.37 -1.43 -21.28
N MET A 317 5.98 -1.69 -20.03
CA MET A 317 5.15 -2.84 -19.69
C MET A 317 3.78 -2.81 -20.37
N SER A 318 3.10 -1.65 -20.35
CA SER A 318 1.77 -1.51 -20.98
C SER A 318 1.82 -1.79 -22.47
N LEU A 319 2.79 -1.19 -23.19
CA LEU A 319 2.97 -1.44 -24.62
C LEU A 319 3.33 -2.90 -24.88
N TRP A 320 4.23 -3.48 -24.09
CA TRP A 320 4.63 -4.87 -24.25
C TRP A 320 3.45 -5.83 -24.06
N LEU A 321 2.62 -5.62 -23.04
CA LEU A 321 1.43 -6.44 -22.76
C LEU A 321 0.32 -6.29 -23.80
N LEU A 322 0.08 -5.07 -24.31
CA LEU A 322 -0.94 -4.84 -25.34
C LEU A 322 -0.53 -5.44 -26.68
N LEU A 323 0.76 -5.46 -27.01
CA LEU A 323 1.27 -6.02 -28.27
C LEU A 323 1.54 -7.53 -28.18
N LEU A 324 1.68 -8.10 -26.97
CA LEU A 324 1.96 -9.52 -26.72
C LEU A 324 1.03 -10.49 -27.45
N PRO A 325 -0.30 -10.28 -27.54
CA PRO A 325 -1.18 -11.25 -28.18
C PRO A 325 -0.88 -11.44 -29.67
N MET A 326 -0.31 -10.43 -30.35
CA MET A 326 0.12 -10.55 -31.75
C MET A 326 1.33 -11.48 -31.93
N ALA A 327 2.20 -11.57 -30.92
CA ALA A 327 3.32 -12.50 -30.93
C ALA A 327 2.86 -13.92 -30.59
N LEU A 328 1.98 -14.07 -29.60
CA LEU A 328 1.46 -15.36 -29.15
C LEU A 328 0.61 -16.07 -30.21
N TYR A 329 -0.17 -15.31 -30.99
CA TYR A 329 -1.07 -15.88 -32.00
C TYR A 329 -0.35 -16.77 -33.03
N ARG A 330 0.91 -16.45 -33.40
CA ARG A 330 1.68 -17.20 -34.40
C ARG A 330 2.32 -18.47 -33.85
N GLU A 331 2.64 -18.48 -32.57
CA GLU A 331 3.29 -19.62 -31.90
C GLU A 331 2.28 -20.74 -31.59
N LEU A 332 0.99 -20.39 -31.50
CA LEU A 332 -0.10 -21.34 -31.30
C LEU A 332 -0.57 -21.87 -32.68
N GLY A 333 -0.15 -23.08 -33.02
CA GLY A 333 -0.20 -23.61 -34.38
C GLY A 333 -1.62 -23.84 -34.96
N THR A 334 -2.49 -24.55 -34.23
CA THR A 334 -3.84 -24.86 -34.74
C THR A 334 -4.84 -23.75 -34.43
N VAL A 335 -5.91 -23.64 -35.22
CA VAL A 335 -6.99 -22.66 -34.99
C VAL A 335 -7.60 -22.81 -33.59
N SER A 336 -7.73 -24.04 -33.08
CA SER A 336 -8.18 -24.29 -31.71
C SER A 336 -7.18 -23.80 -30.66
N ASP A 337 -5.88 -23.92 -30.94
CA ASP A 337 -4.85 -23.45 -30.01
C ASP A 337 -4.71 -21.93 -30.04
N GLN A 338 -5.02 -21.28 -31.17
CA GLN A 338 -5.00 -19.82 -31.28
C GLN A 338 -5.99 -19.13 -30.34
N LEU A 339 -7.10 -19.78 -29.97
CA LEU A 339 -8.01 -19.28 -28.93
C LEU A 339 -7.34 -19.20 -27.55
N LEU A 340 -6.32 -20.01 -27.28
CA LEU A 340 -5.54 -19.96 -26.04
C LEU A 340 -4.72 -18.68 -25.89
N THR A 341 -4.56 -17.90 -26.97
CA THR A 341 -3.93 -16.57 -26.92
C THR A 341 -4.61 -15.67 -25.89
N ILE A 342 -5.94 -15.74 -25.77
CA ILE A 342 -6.74 -14.88 -24.87
C ILE A 342 -6.41 -15.18 -23.40
N PRO A 343 -6.64 -16.40 -22.87
CA PRO A 343 -6.33 -16.71 -21.47
C PRO A 343 -4.84 -16.60 -21.16
N THR A 344 -3.95 -16.98 -22.09
CA THR A 344 -2.51 -16.85 -21.87
C THR A 344 -2.08 -15.39 -21.71
N SER A 345 -2.58 -14.50 -22.57
CA SER A 345 -2.28 -13.06 -22.46
C SER A 345 -2.80 -12.47 -21.15
N ALA A 346 -4.02 -12.85 -20.73
CA ALA A 346 -4.62 -12.39 -19.48
C ALA A 346 -3.83 -12.86 -18.25
N ILE A 347 -3.38 -14.12 -18.23
CA ILE A 347 -2.57 -14.67 -17.13
C ILE A 347 -1.21 -13.97 -17.03
N ILE A 348 -0.52 -13.79 -18.16
CA ILE A 348 0.77 -13.09 -18.20
C ILE A 348 0.61 -11.65 -17.72
N ALA A 349 -0.43 -10.96 -18.20
CA ALA A 349 -0.74 -9.60 -17.77
C ALA A 349 -1.00 -9.53 -16.27
N PHE A 350 -1.80 -10.45 -15.71
CA PHE A 350 -2.09 -10.48 -14.27
C PHE A 350 -0.83 -10.58 -13.42
N PHE A 351 0.10 -11.47 -13.77
CA PHE A 351 1.31 -11.63 -12.98
C PHE A 351 2.28 -10.44 -13.14
N LEU A 352 2.50 -9.93 -14.35
CA LEU A 352 3.42 -8.81 -14.57
C LEU A 352 2.88 -7.49 -14.02
N LEU A 353 1.61 -7.17 -14.28
CA LEU A 353 0.95 -6.01 -13.68
C LEU A 353 0.85 -6.15 -12.15
N GLY A 354 0.66 -7.38 -11.66
CA GLY A 354 0.69 -7.69 -10.23
C GLY A 354 2.01 -7.29 -9.58
N ILE A 355 3.14 -7.57 -10.22
CA ILE A 355 4.46 -7.16 -9.71
C ILE A 355 4.58 -5.63 -9.67
N GLU A 356 4.11 -4.92 -10.70
CA GLU A 356 4.10 -3.45 -10.68
C GLU A 356 3.22 -2.89 -9.55
N GLU A 357 2.02 -3.45 -9.38
CA GLU A 357 1.05 -3.03 -8.37
C GLU A 357 1.56 -3.28 -6.95
N LEU A 358 2.29 -4.38 -6.71
CA LEU A 358 2.95 -4.62 -5.43
C LEU A 358 3.89 -3.48 -5.04
N GLY A 359 4.64 -2.92 -6.00
CA GLY A 359 5.51 -1.78 -5.76
C GLY A 359 4.77 -0.45 -5.55
N ILE A 360 3.47 -0.38 -5.79
CA ILE A 360 2.61 0.80 -5.53
C ILE A 360 1.90 0.67 -4.17
N GLN A 361 1.61 -0.56 -3.74
CA GLN A 361 0.95 -0.83 -2.47
C GLN A 361 1.89 -0.73 -1.26
N VAL A 362 3.17 -1.03 -1.47
CA VAL A 362 4.26 -0.90 -0.48
C VAL A 362 4.76 0.54 -0.46
#